data_AF-A0A1F7BS25-F1
#
_entry.id   AF-A0A1F7BS25-F1
#
_cell.length_a   1.000
_cell.length_b   1.000
_cell.length_c   1.000
_cell.angle_alpha   90.00
_cell.angle_beta   90.00
_cell.angle_gamma   90.00
#
_symmetry.space_group_name_H-M   'P 1'
#
loop_
_entity.id
_entity.type
_entity.pdbx_description
1 polymer ?
#
loop_
_entity_poly.entity_id
_entity_poly.type
_entity_poly.pdbx_seq_one_letter_code
_entity_poly.pdbx_strand_id
1 'polypeptide(L)'
;MQKRCSNLWCQAAFGITRSDLDFYKSISNETETILPPDICPDCRSQLRCMHRNERNLYRRICGLCGGNVISMYSSAAPFPVYCSACFYGDKWDPLSFGVEYENSSFFDQLAKLYERVPRLAIMNKQSQNSDYCNYSYANKNCYQTSGSHYEEDCLYGAYSTKNKDCTDSLWIYGSELLYECMFSKNCYRSIYLDHCEDCRDCLFSRDLKGCSSCLFCSNLRQKRHCVFNEQKTKDEYERILASLKLDTYSGLEAARRAQNDELPRRFPVRALYHVQCENCEGDTLNNCKNMRSCYYCSDSEDCSYGLQLDGTYSSMDLDYMGYDRSERCYQTIGCLGLFDCLACNACWDGSGLRYSQYCFSCNDCFGCLSLKRQRNCILNKKYEQPAYEKLVSEIIGDLDQAGEWGSFFPTNLSPFGYNESMAQDWASLSQKVALEKGYKWKEDENISEVSKIIDAKSLPDSIDEIPDDILNWAIHCVSTGRPFRIVKKELEFYRKLRLPIPRIHPDERHRIRKALRNPRKLWNRNCAECRKPMSTSYSPERPEKVLCEECYLKEVY
;
A
#
# COMPACT_ATOMS: atom_id res chain seq x y z
N MET A 1 -7.81 6.71 -28.98
CA MET A 1 -6.50 7.03 -29.59
C MET A 1 -5.45 6.11 -29.01
N GLN A 2 -4.58 5.51 -29.84
CA GLN A 2 -3.45 4.72 -29.33
C GLN A 2 -2.22 5.62 -29.23
N LYS A 3 -1.52 5.60 -28.11
CA LYS A 3 -0.23 6.28 -27.88
C LYS A 3 0.86 5.26 -27.56
N ARG A 4 2.13 5.70 -27.60
CA ARG A 4 3.28 4.98 -27.04
C ARG A 4 3.82 5.75 -25.85
N CYS A 5 4.18 5.05 -24.78
CA CYS A 5 4.76 5.64 -23.58
C CYS A 5 6.04 6.40 -23.94
N SER A 6 6.12 7.68 -23.57
CA SER A 6 7.27 8.55 -23.87
C SER A 6 8.56 8.14 -23.14
N ASN A 7 8.46 7.39 -22.04
CA ASN A 7 9.64 6.82 -21.37
C ASN A 7 10.42 5.91 -22.31
N LEU A 8 11.69 6.25 -22.56
CA LEU A 8 12.57 5.55 -23.53
C LEU A 8 12.72 4.05 -23.22
N TRP A 9 12.72 3.68 -21.95
CA TRP A 9 12.84 2.29 -21.49
C TRP A 9 11.52 1.52 -21.49
N CYS A 10 10.38 2.18 -21.72
CA CYS A 10 9.05 1.56 -21.72
C CYS A 10 8.52 1.40 -23.15
N GLN A 11 8.24 2.51 -23.85
CA GLN A 11 7.71 2.54 -25.22
C GLN A 11 6.46 1.67 -25.46
N ALA A 12 5.80 1.22 -24.38
CA ALA A 12 4.62 0.38 -24.43
C ALA A 12 3.45 1.14 -25.06
N ALA A 13 2.68 0.46 -25.90
CA ALA A 13 1.47 1.03 -26.46
C ALA A 13 0.38 1.09 -25.39
N PHE A 14 -0.35 2.20 -25.30
CA PHE A 14 -1.48 2.35 -24.40
C PHE A 14 -2.60 3.15 -25.07
N GLY A 15 -3.85 2.87 -24.68
CA GLY A 15 -5.03 3.52 -25.24
C GLY A 15 -5.48 4.71 -24.39
N ILE A 16 -5.88 5.80 -25.06
CA ILE A 16 -6.71 6.88 -24.52
C ILE A 16 -8.12 6.67 -25.07
N THR A 17 -9.06 6.34 -24.18
CA THR A 17 -10.46 6.07 -24.52
C THR A 17 -11.27 7.36 -24.65
N ARG A 18 -12.56 7.23 -24.98
CA ARG A 18 -13.48 8.37 -24.93
C ARG A 18 -13.70 8.88 -23.50
N SER A 19 -13.86 7.96 -22.54
CA SER A 19 -14.02 8.31 -21.13
C SER A 19 -12.81 9.02 -20.55
N ASP A 20 -11.59 8.69 -21.00
CA ASP A 20 -10.39 9.46 -20.67
C ASP A 20 -10.52 10.92 -21.08
N LEU A 21 -10.88 11.15 -22.35
CA LEU A 21 -11.00 12.50 -22.91
C LEU A 21 -12.09 13.31 -22.21
N ASP A 22 -13.21 12.67 -21.89
CA ASP A 22 -14.30 13.30 -21.16
C ASP A 22 -13.89 13.66 -19.72
N PHE A 23 -13.08 12.82 -19.06
CA PHE A 23 -12.48 13.14 -17.76
C PHE A 23 -11.52 14.32 -17.84
N TYR A 24 -10.55 14.31 -18.77
CA TYR A 24 -9.61 15.43 -18.90
C TYR A 24 -10.33 16.75 -19.18
N LYS A 25 -11.39 16.71 -19.99
CA LYS A 25 -12.25 17.87 -20.22
C LYS A 25 -13.00 18.31 -18.95
N SER A 26 -13.44 17.38 -18.10
CA SER A 26 -14.21 17.71 -16.89
C SER A 26 -13.37 18.33 -15.77
N ILE A 27 -12.07 18.07 -15.76
CA ILE A 27 -11.10 18.71 -14.87
C ILE A 27 -10.38 19.90 -15.52
N SER A 28 -10.74 20.24 -16.77
CA SER A 28 -10.25 21.42 -17.46
C SER A 28 -11.18 22.61 -17.29
N ASN A 29 -10.64 23.82 -17.42
CA ASN A 29 -11.42 25.06 -17.57
C ASN A 29 -10.78 25.97 -18.65
N GLU A 30 -11.30 27.18 -18.84
CA GLU A 30 -10.82 28.11 -19.88
C GLU A 30 -9.33 28.46 -19.75
N THR A 31 -8.80 28.45 -18.52
CA THR A 31 -7.40 28.77 -18.21
C THR A 31 -6.55 27.54 -17.88
N GLU A 32 -7.17 26.39 -17.63
CA GLU A 32 -6.52 25.15 -17.17
C GLU A 32 -6.88 23.99 -18.11
N THR A 33 -6.34 23.94 -19.32
CA THR A 33 -6.60 22.79 -20.20
C THR A 33 -5.68 21.63 -19.84
N ILE A 34 -6.24 20.49 -19.45
CA ILE A 34 -5.50 19.26 -19.18
C ILE A 34 -5.55 18.36 -20.42
N LEU A 35 -4.37 17.99 -20.92
CA LEU A 35 -4.24 17.10 -22.07
C LEU A 35 -3.99 15.64 -21.64
N PRO A 36 -4.37 14.66 -22.48
CA PRO A 36 -4.04 13.27 -22.22
C PRO A 36 -2.53 13.05 -22.11
N PRO A 37 -2.04 12.27 -21.14
CA PRO A 37 -0.62 12.09 -20.89
C PRO A 37 0.06 11.34 -22.03
N ASP A 38 1.38 11.50 -22.13
CA ASP A 38 2.24 10.73 -23.03
C ASP A 38 2.93 9.54 -22.35
N ILE A 39 2.79 9.44 -21.03
CA ILE A 39 3.29 8.33 -20.21
C ILE A 39 2.16 7.33 -19.95
N CYS A 40 2.42 6.03 -20.11
CA CYS A 40 1.41 4.99 -19.86
C CYS A 40 1.01 4.88 -18.38
N PRO A 41 -0.20 4.37 -18.06
CA PRO A 41 -0.69 4.26 -16.68
C PRO A 41 0.28 3.58 -15.71
N ASP A 42 0.93 2.48 -16.12
CA ASP A 42 1.90 1.77 -15.27
C ASP A 42 3.09 2.66 -14.90
N CYS A 43 3.66 3.40 -15.86
CA CYS A 43 4.77 4.30 -15.60
C CYS A 43 4.34 5.49 -14.71
N ARG A 44 3.10 5.99 -14.87
CA ARG A 44 2.56 7.05 -14.01
C ARG A 44 2.34 6.55 -12.58
N SER A 45 1.81 5.33 -12.42
CA SER A 45 1.70 4.67 -11.11
C SER A 45 3.06 4.50 -10.46
N GLN A 46 4.07 4.03 -11.21
CA GLN A 46 5.43 3.86 -10.71
C GLN A 46 6.00 5.19 -10.21
N LEU A 47 5.84 6.25 -11.00
CA LEU A 47 6.25 7.60 -10.64
C LEU A 47 5.57 8.05 -9.33
N ARG A 48 4.25 7.92 -9.21
CA ARG A 48 3.54 8.27 -7.96
C ARG A 48 4.09 7.49 -6.77
N CYS A 49 4.19 6.17 -6.88
CA CYS A 49 4.66 5.31 -5.79
C CYS A 49 6.10 5.58 -5.35
N MET A 50 6.95 6.18 -6.20
CA MET A 50 8.31 6.59 -5.83
C MET A 50 8.34 7.73 -4.80
N HIS A 51 7.26 8.50 -4.66
CA HIS A 51 7.16 9.62 -3.72
C HIS A 51 6.61 9.23 -2.34
N ARG A 52 6.46 7.93 -2.07
CA ARG A 52 5.90 7.42 -0.82
C ARG A 52 6.76 6.31 -0.23
N ASN A 53 7.10 6.46 1.05
CA ASN A 53 7.79 5.46 1.86
C ASN A 53 6.91 5.06 3.02
N GLU A 54 6.55 3.78 3.09
CA GLU A 54 5.66 3.28 4.14
C GLU A 54 6.38 2.62 5.31
N ARG A 55 7.52 1.96 5.07
CA ARG A 55 8.09 0.96 6.00
C ARG A 55 9.55 1.20 6.35
N ASN A 56 10.28 2.01 5.58
CA ASN A 56 11.69 2.32 5.88
C ASN A 56 11.74 3.48 6.88
N LEU A 57 12.09 3.17 8.13
CA LEU A 57 12.05 4.13 9.23
C LEU A 57 13.45 4.35 9.80
N TYR A 58 13.73 5.61 10.13
CA TYR A 58 15.02 6.10 10.57
C TYR A 58 14.90 6.83 11.90
N ARG A 59 15.98 6.83 12.68
CA ARG A 59 16.11 7.74 13.83
C ARG A 59 16.59 9.10 13.32
N ARG A 60 15.89 10.16 13.68
CA ARG A 60 16.24 11.55 13.37
C ARG A 60 16.12 12.41 14.63
N ILE A 61 16.67 13.61 14.56
CA ILE A 61 16.44 14.65 15.55
C ILE A 61 15.37 15.61 15.01
N CYS A 62 14.37 15.93 15.83
CA CYS A 62 13.38 16.93 15.50
C CYS A 62 14.07 18.30 15.35
N GLY A 63 13.95 18.91 14.17
CA GLY A 63 14.59 20.20 13.88
C GLY A 63 14.09 21.38 14.70
N LEU A 64 12.96 21.24 15.41
CA LEU A 64 12.38 22.31 16.23
C LEU A 64 12.64 22.15 17.73
N CYS A 65 12.47 20.94 18.28
CA CYS A 65 12.62 20.70 19.71
C CYS A 65 13.89 19.94 20.11
N GLY A 66 14.69 19.44 19.16
CA GLY A 66 15.89 18.67 19.42
C GLY A 66 15.66 17.24 19.94
N GLY A 67 14.40 16.81 20.10
CA GLY A 67 14.08 15.46 20.57
C GLY A 67 14.35 14.37 19.53
N ASN A 68 14.66 13.15 19.98
CA ASN A 68 14.74 11.97 19.13
C ASN A 68 13.36 11.61 18.57
N VAL A 69 13.28 11.33 17.27
CA VAL A 69 12.06 10.93 16.58
C VAL A 69 12.31 9.76 15.66
N ILE A 70 11.27 8.96 15.45
CA ILE A 70 11.19 8.05 14.30
C ILE A 70 10.73 8.88 13.10
N SER A 71 11.37 8.68 11.95
CA SER A 71 11.06 9.39 10.72
C SER A 71 11.07 8.47 9.50
N MET A 72 10.22 8.75 8.52
CA MET A 72 10.28 8.11 7.21
C MET A 72 11.44 8.64 6.33
N TYR A 73 12.16 9.65 6.78
CA TYR A 73 13.28 10.24 6.03
C TYR A 73 14.60 9.88 6.69
N SER A 74 15.57 9.43 5.89
CA SER A 74 16.91 9.14 6.37
C SER A 74 17.68 10.39 6.80
N SER A 75 18.80 10.21 7.49
CA SER A 75 19.69 11.31 7.91
C SER A 75 20.24 12.13 6.73
N ALA A 76 20.29 11.55 5.53
CA ALA A 76 20.76 12.19 4.30
C ALA A 76 19.73 13.14 3.68
N ALA A 77 18.47 13.13 4.10
CA ALA A 77 17.47 14.06 3.59
C ALA A 77 17.84 15.51 3.97
N PRO A 78 17.82 16.47 3.01
CA PRO A 78 18.41 17.80 3.19
C PRO A 78 17.57 18.74 4.06
N PHE A 79 16.28 18.43 4.23
CA PHE A 79 15.33 19.29 4.94
C PHE A 79 15.18 18.90 6.43
N PRO A 80 14.74 19.84 7.28
CA PRO A 80 14.37 19.55 8.65
C PRO A 80 13.16 18.61 8.73
N VAL A 81 13.12 17.77 9.77
CA VAL A 81 11.94 16.96 10.10
C VAL A 81 11.42 17.34 11.47
N TYR A 82 10.11 17.48 11.62
CA TYR A 82 9.46 17.85 12.88
C TYR A 82 8.66 16.68 13.45
N CYS A 83 8.75 16.47 14.77
CA CYS A 83 7.84 15.56 15.46
C CYS A 83 6.40 16.05 15.31
N SER A 84 5.42 15.15 15.45
CA SER A 84 4.00 15.47 15.28
C SER A 84 3.55 16.68 16.12
N ALA A 85 3.94 16.73 17.40
CA ALA A 85 3.61 17.86 18.29
C ALA A 85 4.20 19.20 17.80
N CYS A 86 5.44 19.20 17.30
CA CYS A 86 6.07 20.41 16.75
C CYS A 86 5.47 20.82 15.41
N PHE A 87 5.25 19.85 14.52
CA PHE A 87 4.70 20.09 13.19
C PHE A 87 3.30 20.71 13.27
N TYR A 88 2.42 20.16 14.11
CA TYR A 88 1.05 20.65 14.24
C TYR A 88 0.92 21.86 15.17
N GLY A 89 1.85 22.09 16.09
CA GLY A 89 1.85 23.26 16.97
C GLY A 89 2.14 24.60 16.27
N ASP A 90 2.16 25.66 17.07
CA ASP A 90 2.24 27.06 16.61
C ASP A 90 3.65 27.68 16.73
N LYS A 91 4.66 26.86 17.03
CA LYS A 91 6.06 27.31 17.23
C LYS A 91 6.80 27.60 15.93
N TRP A 92 6.18 27.40 14.78
CA TRP A 92 6.74 27.72 13.47
C TRP A 92 5.60 28.06 12.51
N ASP A 93 5.89 28.90 11.53
CA ASP A 93 4.94 29.30 10.49
C ASP A 93 5.46 28.83 9.13
N PRO A 94 4.73 27.94 8.43
CA PRO A 94 5.18 27.48 7.11
C PRO A 94 5.14 28.59 6.04
N LEU A 95 4.40 29.68 6.24
CA LEU A 95 4.41 30.84 5.33
C LEU A 95 5.73 31.63 5.39
N SER A 96 6.49 31.50 6.48
CA SER A 96 7.83 32.13 6.61
C SER A 96 8.85 31.59 5.60
N PHE A 97 8.56 30.45 4.99
CA PHE A 97 9.36 29.86 3.92
C PHE A 97 8.90 30.29 2.51
N GLY A 98 7.85 31.11 2.42
CA GLY A 98 7.28 31.56 1.16
C GLY A 98 8.31 32.29 0.30
N VAL A 99 8.32 31.96 -1.00
CA VAL A 99 9.17 32.61 -1.99
C VAL A 99 8.30 33.20 -3.10
N GLU A 100 8.78 34.27 -3.72
CA GLU A 100 8.16 34.79 -4.93
C GLU A 100 8.40 33.83 -6.09
N TYR A 101 7.41 33.69 -6.97
CA TYR A 101 7.61 33.01 -8.24
C TYR A 101 8.51 33.87 -9.13
N GLU A 102 9.53 33.24 -9.70
CA GLU A 102 10.41 33.81 -10.72
C GLU A 102 10.12 33.14 -12.07
N ASN A 103 10.31 33.85 -13.19
CA ASN A 103 10.16 33.29 -14.53
C ASN A 103 11.34 32.34 -14.87
N SER A 104 11.28 31.14 -14.30
CA SER A 104 12.25 30.04 -14.42
C SER A 104 11.52 28.72 -14.18
N SER A 105 12.19 27.57 -14.33
CA SER A 105 11.55 26.26 -14.12
C SER A 105 10.81 26.18 -12.79
N PHE A 106 9.50 25.91 -12.84
CA PHE A 106 8.66 25.78 -11.66
C PHE A 106 9.13 24.66 -10.74
N PHE A 107 9.49 23.49 -11.30
CA PHE A 107 9.96 22.37 -10.49
C PHE A 107 11.33 22.61 -9.86
N ASP A 108 12.20 23.42 -10.47
CA ASP A 108 13.46 23.83 -9.82
C ASP A 108 13.19 24.77 -8.63
N GLN A 109 12.24 25.69 -8.76
CA GLN A 109 11.81 26.54 -7.64
C GLN A 109 11.17 25.70 -6.52
N LEU A 110 10.33 24.72 -6.89
CA LEU A 110 9.73 23.79 -5.95
C LEU A 110 10.79 22.93 -5.24
N ALA A 111 11.82 22.47 -5.94
CA ALA A 111 12.94 21.72 -5.36
C ALA A 111 13.68 22.54 -4.29
N LYS A 112 13.97 23.82 -4.58
CA LYS A 112 14.60 24.74 -3.61
C LYS A 112 13.74 24.97 -2.37
N LEU A 113 12.42 25.09 -2.54
CA LEU A 113 11.49 25.17 -1.40
C LEU A 113 11.54 23.87 -0.57
N TYR A 114 11.56 22.72 -1.24
CA TYR A 114 11.55 21.39 -0.63
C TYR A 114 12.78 21.10 0.22
N GLU A 115 13.94 21.66 -0.13
CA GLU A 115 15.18 21.50 0.63
C GLU A 115 15.14 22.22 1.99
N ARG A 116 14.27 23.22 2.14
CA ARG A 116 14.27 24.12 3.31
C ARG A 116 13.05 23.94 4.21
N VAL A 117 11.88 23.69 3.63
CA VAL A 117 10.63 23.60 4.40
C VAL A 117 10.61 22.33 5.25
N PRO A 118 10.38 22.46 6.57
CA PRO A 118 10.25 21.32 7.47
C PRO A 118 9.11 20.37 7.07
N ARG A 119 9.34 19.07 7.25
CA ARG A 119 8.34 18.02 6.98
C ARG A 119 7.94 17.28 8.24
N LEU A 120 6.73 16.74 8.26
CA LEU A 120 6.28 15.86 9.32
C LEU A 120 7.16 14.59 9.33
N ALA A 121 7.79 14.28 10.47
CA ALA A 121 8.76 13.19 10.55
C ALA A 121 8.15 11.84 10.17
N ILE A 122 6.93 11.57 10.63
CA ILE A 122 6.18 10.34 10.37
C ILE A 122 4.68 10.64 10.37
N MET A 123 3.92 10.02 9.46
CA MET A 123 2.48 10.23 9.36
C MET A 123 1.76 9.26 10.30
N ASN A 124 1.68 9.63 11.58
CA ASN A 124 1.05 8.83 12.61
C ASN A 124 0.27 9.73 13.55
N LYS A 125 -1.06 9.66 13.49
CA LYS A 125 -1.95 10.61 14.17
C LYS A 125 -2.80 9.89 15.21
N GLN A 126 -2.91 10.48 16.40
CA GLN A 126 -3.74 9.98 17.51
C GLN A 126 -3.42 8.55 17.98
N SER A 127 -2.20 8.09 17.73
CA SER A 127 -1.80 6.74 18.11
C SER A 127 -1.17 6.69 19.51
N GLN A 128 -1.36 5.59 20.22
CA GLN A 128 -0.81 5.33 21.55
C GLN A 128 0.18 4.16 21.46
N ASN A 129 1.40 4.31 22.00
CA ASN A 129 2.42 3.26 22.03
C ASN A 129 2.61 2.59 20.65
N SER A 130 2.70 3.41 19.60
CA SER A 130 2.71 2.94 18.20
C SER A 130 3.67 3.75 17.33
N ASP A 131 4.80 4.19 17.90
CA ASP A 131 5.69 5.20 17.32
C ASP A 131 6.36 4.78 15.99
N TYR A 132 6.34 3.48 15.69
CA TYR A 132 6.87 2.89 14.47
C TYR A 132 5.81 2.67 13.37
N CYS A 133 4.58 3.14 13.57
CA CYS A 133 3.54 3.06 12.55
C CYS A 133 3.59 4.29 11.64
N ASN A 134 3.26 4.12 10.37
CA ASN A 134 3.30 5.19 9.37
C ASN A 134 2.04 5.19 8.50
N TYR A 135 1.72 6.32 7.87
CA TYR A 135 0.44 6.55 7.20
C TYR A 135 -0.75 5.97 8.01
N SER A 136 -0.78 6.27 9.31
CA SER A 136 -1.60 5.56 10.29
C SER A 136 -2.40 6.50 11.17
N TYR A 137 -3.55 6.03 11.64
CA TYR A 137 -4.49 6.80 12.42
C TYR A 137 -5.09 6.00 13.59
N ALA A 138 -5.07 6.58 14.79
CA ALA A 138 -5.72 6.06 15.99
C ALA A 138 -5.34 4.62 16.36
N ASN A 139 -4.10 4.22 16.11
CA ASN A 139 -3.61 2.89 16.46
C ASN A 139 -3.14 2.85 17.91
N LYS A 140 -3.35 1.73 18.58
CA LYS A 140 -2.88 1.48 19.93
C LYS A 140 -1.96 0.28 19.92
N ASN A 141 -0.82 0.40 20.61
CA ASN A 141 0.06 -0.73 20.87
C ASN A 141 0.62 -1.45 19.60
N CYS A 142 0.61 -0.79 18.44
CA CYS A 142 1.00 -1.38 17.17
C CYS A 142 2.48 -1.14 16.83
N TYR A 143 3.07 -1.98 15.98
CA TYR A 143 4.48 -1.88 15.63
C TYR A 143 4.72 -2.16 14.15
N GLN A 144 5.37 -1.20 13.46
CA GLN A 144 5.70 -1.27 12.03
C GLN A 144 4.51 -1.59 11.12
N THR A 145 3.33 -1.08 11.47
CA THR A 145 2.17 -1.12 10.56
C THR A 145 2.15 0.10 9.65
N SER A 146 1.67 -0.07 8.42
CA SER A 146 1.49 1.03 7.45
C SER A 146 0.07 1.09 6.91
N GLY A 147 -0.46 2.30 6.67
CA GLY A 147 -1.83 2.45 6.14
C GLY A 147 -2.91 1.98 7.10
N SER A 148 -2.65 1.97 8.41
CA SER A 148 -3.49 1.30 9.41
C SER A 148 -4.34 2.26 10.23
N HIS A 149 -5.63 1.94 10.41
CA HIS A 149 -6.62 2.84 11.01
C HIS A 149 -7.45 2.16 12.11
N TYR A 150 -7.26 2.53 13.37
CA TYR A 150 -7.94 1.95 14.55
C TYR A 150 -7.50 0.54 14.95
N GLU A 151 -6.23 0.22 14.71
CA GLU A 151 -5.64 -1.06 15.09
C GLU A 151 -5.28 -1.14 16.57
N GLU A 152 -5.40 -2.32 17.18
CA GLU A 152 -4.91 -2.59 18.53
C GLU A 152 -3.95 -3.80 18.52
N ASP A 153 -2.79 -3.69 19.17
CA ASP A 153 -1.86 -4.82 19.35
C ASP A 153 -1.42 -5.55 18.05
N CYS A 154 -1.33 -4.83 16.92
CA CYS A 154 -0.93 -5.40 15.63
C CYS A 154 0.53 -5.14 15.24
N LEU A 155 1.15 -6.09 14.53
CA LEU A 155 2.57 -6.10 14.17
C LEU A 155 2.78 -6.30 12.66
N TYR A 156 3.62 -5.47 12.03
CA TYR A 156 4.08 -5.61 10.64
C TYR A 156 2.98 -5.68 9.56
N GLY A 157 1.76 -5.29 9.91
CA GLY A 157 0.60 -5.25 9.02
C GLY A 157 0.66 -4.11 7.99
N ALA A 158 -0.04 -4.28 6.88
CA ALA A 158 -0.24 -3.20 5.92
C ALA A 158 -1.73 -3.09 5.56
N TYR A 159 -2.22 -1.85 5.50
CA TYR A 159 -3.57 -1.45 5.10
C TYR A 159 -4.65 -2.27 5.79
N SER A 160 -4.93 -1.93 7.02
CA SER A 160 -5.79 -2.71 7.89
C SER A 160 -6.50 -1.72 8.82
N THR A 161 -7.72 -2.02 9.26
CA THR A 161 -8.48 -1.07 10.09
C THR A 161 -8.62 -1.51 11.54
N LYS A 162 -9.68 -2.27 11.86
CA LYS A 162 -10.11 -2.55 13.22
C LYS A 162 -9.69 -3.95 13.64
N ASN A 163 -8.40 -4.24 13.69
CA ASN A 163 -7.90 -5.56 14.08
C ASN A 163 -7.24 -5.55 15.45
N LYS A 164 -7.15 -6.73 16.04
CA LYS A 164 -6.55 -6.96 17.35
C LYS A 164 -5.59 -8.14 17.30
N ASP A 165 -4.42 -8.06 17.94
CA ASP A 165 -3.48 -9.20 18.00
C ASP A 165 -3.19 -9.85 16.63
N CYS A 166 -2.94 -9.06 15.57
CA CYS A 166 -2.60 -9.60 14.24
C CYS A 166 -1.13 -9.36 13.91
N THR A 167 -0.43 -10.40 13.46
CA THR A 167 0.99 -10.31 13.08
C THR A 167 1.13 -10.66 11.61
N ASP A 168 1.96 -9.92 10.88
CA ASP A 168 2.34 -10.30 9.53
C ASP A 168 1.11 -10.50 8.64
N SER A 169 0.27 -9.48 8.53
CA SER A 169 -0.96 -9.57 7.75
C SER A 169 -1.03 -8.51 6.65
N LEU A 170 -1.87 -8.73 5.65
CA LEU A 170 -2.14 -7.78 4.58
C LEU A 170 -3.66 -7.68 4.39
N TRP A 171 -4.24 -6.51 4.61
CA TRP A 171 -5.64 -6.23 4.25
C TRP A 171 -6.62 -7.05 5.06
N ILE A 172 -6.60 -6.77 6.35
CA ILE A 172 -7.45 -7.40 7.34
C ILE A 172 -8.42 -6.37 7.90
N TYR A 173 -9.66 -6.81 8.08
CA TYR A 173 -10.72 -6.00 8.68
C TYR A 173 -11.39 -6.75 9.83
N GLY A 174 -11.54 -6.12 11.00
CA GLY A 174 -12.37 -6.64 12.09
C GLY A 174 -11.91 -7.99 12.68
N SER A 175 -10.62 -8.32 12.61
CA SER A 175 -10.13 -9.67 12.93
C SER A 175 -9.22 -9.73 14.15
N GLU A 176 -9.11 -10.92 14.74
CA GLU A 176 -8.31 -11.14 15.94
C GLU A 176 -7.49 -12.43 15.87
N LEU A 177 -6.24 -12.39 16.33
CA LEU A 177 -5.33 -13.55 16.38
C LEU A 177 -5.05 -14.16 15.00
N LEU A 178 -4.66 -13.32 14.03
CA LEU A 178 -4.29 -13.77 12.68
C LEU A 178 -2.78 -13.77 12.44
N TYR A 179 -2.33 -14.74 11.65
CA TYR A 179 -0.94 -14.84 11.18
C TYR A 179 -0.86 -15.14 9.68
N GLU A 180 -0.11 -14.31 8.92
CA GLU A 180 0.11 -14.50 7.48
C GLU A 180 -1.19 -14.57 6.64
N CYS A 181 -2.21 -13.82 7.04
CA CYS A 181 -3.50 -13.74 6.33
C CYS A 181 -3.54 -12.58 5.32
N MET A 182 -4.36 -12.75 4.29
CA MET A 182 -4.60 -11.77 3.21
C MET A 182 -6.08 -11.59 2.91
N PHE A 183 -6.51 -10.35 2.61
CA PHE A 183 -7.87 -10.01 2.16
C PHE A 183 -8.98 -10.64 3.01
N SER A 184 -8.81 -10.65 4.32
CA SER A 184 -9.69 -11.40 5.22
C SER A 184 -10.44 -10.48 6.18
N LYS A 185 -11.71 -10.81 6.43
CA LYS A 185 -12.62 -9.97 7.22
C LYS A 185 -13.30 -10.78 8.32
N ASN A 186 -13.39 -10.20 9.51
CA ASN A 186 -14.05 -10.78 10.68
C ASN A 186 -13.57 -12.21 11.00
N CYS A 187 -12.25 -12.46 10.90
CA CYS A 187 -11.67 -13.76 11.14
C CYS A 187 -11.05 -13.87 12.54
N TYR A 188 -11.08 -15.06 13.13
CA TYR A 188 -10.56 -15.32 14.47
C TYR A 188 -9.63 -16.52 14.51
N ARG A 189 -8.48 -16.40 15.20
CA ARG A 189 -7.52 -17.48 15.49
C ARG A 189 -7.22 -18.35 14.27
N SER A 190 -6.83 -17.69 13.18
CA SER A 190 -6.69 -18.31 11.85
C SER A 190 -5.34 -17.95 11.23
N ILE A 191 -4.76 -18.85 10.43
CA ILE A 191 -3.43 -18.65 9.84
C ILE A 191 -3.45 -18.96 8.34
N TYR A 192 -2.67 -18.22 7.55
CA TYR A 192 -2.54 -18.43 6.10
C TYR A 192 -3.89 -18.48 5.37
N LEU A 193 -4.78 -17.52 5.68
CA LEU A 193 -6.04 -17.35 4.96
C LEU A 193 -5.89 -16.38 3.78
N ASP A 194 -6.67 -16.60 2.73
CA ASP A 194 -6.74 -15.73 1.56
C ASP A 194 -8.20 -15.50 1.13
N HIS A 195 -8.66 -14.25 1.07
CA HIS A 195 -10.04 -13.89 0.69
C HIS A 195 -11.14 -14.53 1.55
N CYS A 196 -10.94 -14.65 2.87
CA CYS A 196 -11.90 -15.29 3.78
C CYS A 196 -12.75 -14.29 4.57
N GLU A 197 -14.03 -14.58 4.81
CA GLU A 197 -14.94 -13.72 5.56
C GLU A 197 -15.66 -14.51 6.67
N ASP A 198 -15.80 -13.91 7.86
CA ASP A 198 -16.53 -14.49 9.01
C ASP A 198 -16.06 -15.91 9.37
N CYS A 199 -14.74 -16.14 9.40
CA CYS A 199 -14.15 -17.47 9.64
C CYS A 199 -13.48 -17.59 11.01
N ARG A 200 -13.48 -18.80 11.59
CA ARG A 200 -12.86 -19.06 12.89
C ARG A 200 -12.06 -20.35 12.88
N ASP A 201 -10.86 -20.34 13.46
CA ASP A 201 -10.05 -21.57 13.58
C ASP A 201 -9.74 -22.21 12.21
N CYS A 202 -9.68 -21.41 11.15
CA CYS A 202 -9.43 -21.88 9.79
C CYS A 202 -7.95 -21.69 9.45
N LEU A 203 -7.35 -22.68 8.81
CA LEU A 203 -5.91 -22.71 8.55
C LEU A 203 -5.66 -23.05 7.07
N PHE A 204 -4.69 -22.38 6.45
CA PHE A 204 -4.20 -22.69 5.10
C PHE A 204 -5.32 -22.81 4.06
N SER A 205 -6.29 -21.90 4.08
CA SER A 205 -7.52 -22.01 3.31
C SER A 205 -7.82 -20.73 2.54
N ARG A 206 -8.63 -20.82 1.47
CA ARG A 206 -8.94 -19.68 0.60
C ARG A 206 -10.43 -19.55 0.32
N ASP A 207 -10.92 -18.32 0.19
CA ASP A 207 -12.30 -18.01 -0.21
C ASP A 207 -13.32 -18.79 0.64
N LEU A 208 -13.18 -18.75 1.96
CA LEU A 208 -14.14 -19.31 2.89
C LEU A 208 -15.08 -18.22 3.40
N LYS A 209 -16.37 -18.53 3.58
CA LYS A 209 -17.32 -17.63 4.23
C LYS A 209 -18.13 -18.31 5.31
N GLY A 210 -18.12 -17.77 6.53
CA GLY A 210 -18.85 -18.35 7.66
C GLY A 210 -18.36 -19.72 8.11
N CYS A 211 -17.10 -20.08 7.84
CA CYS A 211 -16.57 -21.42 8.12
C CYS A 211 -15.84 -21.48 9.47
N SER A 212 -15.80 -22.67 10.08
CA SER A 212 -15.03 -22.89 11.31
C SER A 212 -14.23 -24.18 11.32
N SER A 213 -13.02 -24.20 11.87
CA SER A 213 -12.20 -25.42 11.93
C SER A 213 -12.04 -26.07 10.55
N CYS A 214 -11.63 -25.30 9.54
CA CYS A 214 -11.34 -25.79 8.20
C CYS A 214 -9.83 -25.78 7.95
N LEU A 215 -9.33 -26.78 7.23
CA LEU A 215 -7.91 -26.95 6.94
C LEU A 215 -7.73 -27.29 5.45
N PHE A 216 -6.89 -26.54 4.74
CA PHE A 216 -6.66 -26.73 3.29
C PHE A 216 -7.94 -26.73 2.45
N CYS A 217 -8.94 -25.92 2.84
CA CYS A 217 -10.20 -25.82 2.12
C CYS A 217 -10.21 -24.63 1.16
N SER A 218 -11.05 -24.71 0.13
CA SER A 218 -11.32 -23.59 -0.78
C SER A 218 -12.81 -23.44 -1.06
N ASN A 219 -13.30 -22.22 -1.19
CA ASN A 219 -14.63 -21.92 -1.74
C ASN A 219 -15.81 -22.44 -0.89
N LEU A 220 -15.61 -22.76 0.40
CA LEU A 220 -16.70 -23.28 1.25
C LEU A 220 -17.54 -22.16 1.88
N ARG A 221 -18.80 -22.49 2.14
CA ARG A 221 -19.76 -21.63 2.85
C ARG A 221 -20.34 -22.38 4.04
N GLN A 222 -20.31 -21.78 5.23
CA GLN A 222 -21.01 -22.28 6.42
C GLN A 222 -20.67 -23.74 6.79
N LYS A 223 -19.42 -24.16 6.57
CA LYS A 223 -18.94 -25.51 6.88
C LYS A 223 -18.05 -25.54 8.12
N ARG A 224 -17.90 -26.73 8.70
CA ARG A 224 -17.02 -26.95 9.83
C ARG A 224 -16.31 -28.29 9.82
N HIS A 225 -15.12 -28.37 10.40
CA HIS A 225 -14.32 -29.61 10.49
C HIS A 225 -14.09 -30.23 9.10
N CYS A 226 -13.69 -29.41 8.14
CA CYS A 226 -13.38 -29.87 6.79
C CYS A 226 -11.86 -29.90 6.58
N VAL A 227 -11.40 -30.93 5.86
CA VAL A 227 -10.02 -31.00 5.35
C VAL A 227 -10.10 -31.22 3.86
N PHE A 228 -9.51 -30.33 3.05
CA PHE A 228 -9.64 -30.36 1.58
C PHE A 228 -11.10 -30.47 1.09
N ASN A 229 -11.99 -29.65 1.65
CA ASN A 229 -13.43 -29.64 1.40
C ASN A 229 -14.19 -30.91 1.79
N GLU A 230 -13.52 -31.92 2.35
CA GLU A 230 -14.18 -33.12 2.86
C GLU A 230 -14.55 -32.96 4.32
N GLN A 231 -15.80 -33.26 4.65
CA GLN A 231 -16.27 -33.30 6.04
C GLN A 231 -15.54 -34.39 6.82
N LYS A 232 -14.94 -34.01 7.95
CA LYS A 232 -14.36 -34.93 8.93
C LYS A 232 -15.15 -34.91 10.22
N THR A 233 -15.00 -35.95 11.02
CA THR A 233 -15.36 -35.88 12.43
C THR A 233 -14.41 -34.94 13.18
N LYS A 234 -14.83 -34.47 14.35
CA LYS A 234 -13.99 -33.62 15.20
C LYS A 234 -12.66 -34.30 15.54
N ASP A 235 -12.70 -35.55 15.98
CA ASP A 235 -11.52 -36.31 16.39
C ASP A 235 -10.56 -36.61 15.22
N GLU A 236 -11.09 -36.82 14.01
CA GLU A 236 -10.26 -36.93 12.81
C GLU A 236 -9.59 -35.61 12.46
N TYR A 237 -10.35 -34.52 12.48
CA TYR A 237 -9.83 -33.18 12.22
C TYR A 237 -8.71 -32.82 13.20
N GLU A 238 -8.93 -33.02 14.50
CA GLU A 238 -7.94 -32.75 15.54
C GLU A 238 -6.68 -33.62 15.40
N ARG A 239 -6.83 -34.90 15.04
CA ARG A 239 -5.68 -35.78 14.74
C ARG A 239 -4.88 -35.32 13.53
N ILE A 240 -5.56 -34.92 12.44
CA ILE A 240 -4.90 -34.39 11.25
C ILE A 240 -4.19 -33.07 11.58
N LEU A 241 -4.84 -32.17 12.31
CA LEU A 241 -4.23 -30.92 12.71
C LEU A 241 -2.99 -31.12 13.57
N ALA A 242 -3.06 -32.02 14.57
CA ALA A 242 -1.92 -32.35 15.43
C ALA A 242 -0.76 -32.97 14.64
N SER A 243 -1.03 -33.75 13.59
CA SER A 243 0.02 -34.38 12.78
C SER A 243 0.84 -33.38 11.96
N LEU A 244 0.31 -32.18 11.71
CA LEU A 244 1.02 -31.11 11.01
C LEU A 244 2.16 -30.49 11.84
N LYS A 245 2.13 -30.65 13.18
CA LYS A 245 3.14 -30.08 14.10
C LYS A 245 3.42 -28.60 13.84
N LEU A 246 2.37 -27.78 13.81
CA LEU A 246 2.44 -26.35 13.47
C LEU A 246 3.25 -25.52 14.47
N ASP A 247 3.58 -26.07 15.64
CA ASP A 247 4.51 -25.49 16.61
C ASP A 247 5.97 -25.54 16.16
N THR A 248 6.27 -26.35 15.14
CA THR A 248 7.60 -26.51 14.55
C THR A 248 7.75 -25.74 13.24
N TYR A 249 8.93 -25.18 12.97
CA TYR A 249 9.23 -24.50 11.71
C TYR A 249 9.09 -25.46 10.53
N SER A 250 9.63 -26.68 10.65
CA SER A 250 9.51 -27.70 9.61
C SER A 250 8.05 -28.07 9.29
N GLY A 251 7.20 -28.26 10.31
CA GLY A 251 5.78 -28.57 10.15
C GLY A 251 4.98 -27.42 9.52
N LEU A 252 5.19 -26.19 10.00
CA LEU A 252 4.53 -24.99 9.46
C LEU A 252 4.89 -24.77 7.97
N GLU A 253 6.17 -24.87 7.61
CA GLU A 253 6.61 -24.71 6.22
C GLU A 253 6.13 -25.85 5.33
N ALA A 254 6.05 -27.09 5.83
CA ALA A 254 5.47 -28.20 5.08
C ALA A 254 3.98 -27.97 4.79
N ALA A 255 3.21 -27.52 5.78
CA ALA A 255 1.80 -27.17 5.60
C ALA A 255 1.61 -26.02 4.61
N ARG A 256 2.44 -24.97 4.69
CA ARG A 256 2.42 -23.85 3.75
C ARG A 256 2.74 -24.28 2.31
N ARG A 257 3.73 -25.16 2.13
CA ARG A 257 4.04 -25.74 0.81
C ARG A 257 2.85 -26.54 0.28
N ALA A 258 2.26 -27.40 1.11
CA ALA A 258 1.07 -28.16 0.75
C ALA A 258 -0.10 -27.25 0.33
N GLN A 259 -0.34 -26.13 1.01
CA GLN A 259 -1.34 -25.15 0.59
C GLN A 259 -1.09 -24.64 -0.84
N ASN A 260 0.14 -24.19 -1.11
CA ASN A 260 0.52 -23.60 -2.39
C ASN A 260 0.51 -24.62 -3.53
N ASP A 261 0.76 -25.89 -3.23
CA ASP A 261 0.78 -26.96 -4.22
C ASP A 261 -0.60 -27.57 -4.46
N GLU A 262 -1.37 -27.83 -3.41
CA GLU A 262 -2.61 -28.60 -3.49
C GLU A 262 -3.79 -27.72 -3.88
N LEU A 263 -3.96 -26.54 -3.26
CA LEU A 263 -5.16 -25.73 -3.49
C LEU A 263 -5.33 -25.33 -4.97
N PRO A 264 -4.29 -24.84 -5.67
CA PRO A 264 -4.42 -24.44 -7.07
C PRO A 264 -4.78 -25.59 -8.02
N ARG A 265 -4.36 -26.81 -7.69
CA ARG A 265 -4.58 -28.01 -8.52
C ARG A 265 -5.93 -28.66 -8.24
N ARG A 266 -6.43 -28.54 -7.01
CA ARG A 266 -7.66 -29.21 -6.56
C ARG A 266 -8.91 -28.37 -6.71
N PHE A 267 -8.80 -27.05 -6.51
CA PHE A 267 -9.97 -26.20 -6.43
C PHE A 267 -9.96 -25.10 -7.50
N PRO A 268 -11.12 -24.85 -8.14
CA PRO A 268 -11.23 -23.74 -9.05
C PRO A 268 -11.15 -22.40 -8.30
N VAL A 269 -10.84 -21.35 -9.05
CA VAL A 269 -10.84 -19.96 -8.58
C VAL A 269 -11.79 -19.13 -9.42
N ARG A 270 -12.35 -18.08 -8.83
CA ARG A 270 -13.08 -17.06 -9.60
C ARG A 270 -12.12 -16.22 -10.44
N ALA A 271 -12.58 -15.79 -11.60
CA ALA A 271 -11.78 -15.01 -12.55
C ALA A 271 -11.36 -13.65 -11.97
N LEU A 272 -12.26 -12.98 -11.26
CA LEU A 272 -12.09 -11.69 -10.62
C LEU A 272 -12.89 -11.66 -9.31
N TYR A 273 -12.38 -10.96 -8.30
CA TYR A 273 -13.04 -10.71 -7.03
C TYR A 273 -13.86 -9.43 -7.12
N HIS A 274 -15.07 -9.50 -7.68
CA HIS A 274 -16.01 -8.38 -7.72
C HIS A 274 -17.20 -8.66 -6.79
N VAL A 275 -17.59 -7.66 -6.00
CA VAL A 275 -18.77 -7.72 -5.12
C VAL A 275 -19.58 -6.45 -5.33
N GLN A 276 -20.83 -6.58 -5.78
CA GLN A 276 -21.71 -5.43 -6.06
C GLN A 276 -21.06 -4.42 -7.04
N CYS A 277 -20.47 -4.94 -8.12
CA CYS A 277 -19.82 -4.10 -9.12
C CYS A 277 -20.61 -4.02 -10.42
N GLU A 278 -20.62 -2.85 -11.04
CA GLU A 278 -21.25 -2.61 -12.35
C GLU A 278 -20.22 -2.00 -13.31
N ASN A 279 -20.09 -2.56 -14.51
CA ASN A 279 -19.21 -2.02 -15.56
C ASN A 279 -17.77 -1.74 -15.07
N CYS A 280 -17.16 -2.72 -14.41
CA CYS A 280 -15.83 -2.58 -13.81
C CYS A 280 -14.79 -3.44 -14.52
N GLU A 281 -13.64 -2.84 -14.82
CA GLU A 281 -12.41 -3.52 -15.24
C GLU A 281 -11.37 -3.37 -14.12
N GLY A 282 -10.83 -4.50 -13.66
CA GLY A 282 -10.00 -4.53 -12.49
C GLY A 282 -10.16 -5.81 -11.70
N ASP A 283 -9.49 -5.91 -10.55
CA ASP A 283 -9.66 -7.03 -9.63
C ASP A 283 -9.75 -6.56 -8.17
N THR A 284 -10.38 -7.38 -7.33
CA THR A 284 -10.65 -7.08 -5.91
C THR A 284 -11.40 -5.77 -5.75
N LEU A 285 -12.62 -5.71 -6.28
CA LEU A 285 -13.48 -4.52 -6.25
C LEU A 285 -14.72 -4.80 -5.39
N ASN A 286 -15.11 -3.83 -4.56
CA ASN A 286 -16.29 -3.92 -3.70
C ASN A 286 -17.14 -2.66 -3.84
N ASN A 287 -18.44 -2.82 -4.13
CA ASN A 287 -19.39 -1.70 -4.25
C ASN A 287 -18.88 -0.59 -5.17
N CYS A 288 -18.52 -0.98 -6.41
CA CYS A 288 -17.84 -0.09 -7.35
C CYS A 288 -18.61 0.01 -8.68
N LYS A 289 -18.49 1.13 -9.38
CA LYS A 289 -19.16 1.34 -10.66
C LYS A 289 -18.28 2.08 -11.68
N ASN A 290 -18.35 1.68 -12.95
CA ASN A 290 -17.60 2.33 -14.04
C ASN A 290 -16.08 2.43 -13.79
N MET A 291 -15.51 1.41 -13.15
CA MET A 291 -14.07 1.36 -12.85
C MET A 291 -13.29 0.87 -14.06
N ARG A 292 -12.09 1.41 -14.30
CA ARG A 292 -11.24 0.96 -15.40
C ARG A 292 -9.79 0.74 -15.01
N SER A 293 -9.34 -0.50 -15.20
CA SER A 293 -8.00 -0.96 -14.78
C SER A 293 -7.68 -0.55 -13.33
N CYS A 294 -8.69 -0.64 -12.46
CA CYS A 294 -8.56 -0.31 -11.04
C CYS A 294 -8.36 -1.58 -10.23
N TYR A 295 -7.56 -1.53 -9.18
CA TYR A 295 -7.33 -2.70 -8.36
C TYR A 295 -7.60 -2.34 -6.92
N TYR A 296 -8.26 -3.25 -6.22
CA TYR A 296 -8.39 -3.19 -4.77
C TYR A 296 -9.25 -2.05 -4.20
N CYS A 297 -10.22 -1.58 -4.97
CA CYS A 297 -11.02 -0.42 -4.60
C CYS A 297 -12.32 -0.81 -3.90
N SER A 298 -12.79 0.06 -3.02
CA SER A 298 -14.10 -0.01 -2.38
C SER A 298 -14.87 1.30 -2.56
N ASP A 299 -16.20 1.22 -2.64
CA ASP A 299 -17.10 2.38 -2.59
C ASP A 299 -16.75 3.51 -3.57
N SER A 300 -16.31 3.15 -4.79
CA SER A 300 -15.75 4.09 -5.77
C SER A 300 -16.47 4.02 -7.11
N GLU A 301 -16.60 5.17 -7.78
CA GLU A 301 -17.31 5.29 -9.06
C GLU A 301 -16.57 6.17 -10.07
N ASP A 302 -16.68 5.85 -11.36
CA ASP A 302 -16.12 6.63 -12.47
C ASP A 302 -14.61 6.87 -12.35
N CYS A 303 -13.87 5.89 -11.80
CA CYS A 303 -12.43 5.99 -11.57
C CYS A 303 -11.62 5.13 -12.55
N SER A 304 -10.45 5.64 -12.96
CA SER A 304 -9.55 4.93 -13.88
C SER A 304 -8.12 4.85 -13.36
N TYR A 305 -7.48 3.70 -13.58
CA TYR A 305 -6.07 3.40 -13.31
C TYR A 305 -5.65 3.62 -11.85
N GLY A 306 -6.59 3.55 -10.92
CA GLY A 306 -6.37 3.75 -9.50
C GLY A 306 -6.11 2.45 -8.74
N LEU A 307 -5.44 2.59 -7.62
CA LEU A 307 -5.07 1.49 -6.74
C LEU A 307 -5.55 1.79 -5.33
N GLN A 308 -6.45 0.94 -4.84
CA GLN A 308 -7.08 1.03 -3.51
C GLN A 308 -7.55 2.45 -3.22
N LEU A 309 -8.63 2.74 -3.92
CA LEU A 309 -9.47 3.88 -3.70
C LEU A 309 -10.57 3.45 -2.73
N ASP A 310 -10.75 4.22 -1.67
CA ASP A 310 -11.86 4.09 -0.74
C ASP A 310 -12.70 5.37 -0.86
N GLY A 311 -13.95 5.28 -1.33
CA GLY A 311 -14.84 6.45 -1.41
C GLY A 311 -14.52 7.47 -2.50
N THR A 312 -13.83 7.10 -3.60
CA THR A 312 -13.38 8.05 -4.63
C THR A 312 -14.32 8.10 -5.84
N TYR A 313 -14.55 9.30 -6.39
CA TYR A 313 -15.47 9.53 -7.49
C TYR A 313 -14.82 10.34 -8.61
N SER A 314 -15.13 10.01 -9.87
CA SER A 314 -14.76 10.81 -11.05
C SER A 314 -13.29 11.29 -10.99
N SER A 315 -12.36 10.33 -10.91
CA SER A 315 -10.95 10.59 -10.66
C SER A 315 -10.06 9.65 -11.45
N MET A 316 -8.84 10.08 -11.73
CA MET A 316 -7.90 9.27 -12.51
C MET A 316 -6.53 9.23 -11.85
N ASP A 317 -5.99 8.02 -11.77
CA ASP A 317 -4.63 7.75 -11.32
C ASP A 317 -4.34 8.20 -9.88
N LEU A 318 -4.91 7.56 -8.85
CA LEU A 318 -4.60 7.86 -7.44
C LEU A 318 -4.23 6.57 -6.68
N ASP A 319 -2.97 6.41 -6.24
CA ASP A 319 -2.50 5.13 -5.67
C ASP A 319 -2.10 5.29 -4.19
N TYR A 320 -2.95 5.95 -3.42
CA TYR A 320 -3.66 5.37 -2.27
C TYR A 320 -4.39 6.52 -1.57
N MET A 321 -5.72 6.48 -1.58
CA MET A 321 -6.63 7.50 -1.03
C MET A 321 -7.22 7.02 0.30
N GLY A 322 -7.46 7.92 1.25
CA GLY A 322 -8.15 7.60 2.51
C GLY A 322 -9.67 7.45 2.33
N TYR A 323 -10.36 7.00 3.38
CA TYR A 323 -11.83 6.79 3.40
C TYR A 323 -12.67 8.00 2.99
N ASP A 324 -12.15 9.21 3.20
CA ASP A 324 -12.89 10.43 2.96
C ASP A 324 -12.95 10.75 1.46
N ARG A 325 -14.18 10.99 1.00
CA ARG A 325 -14.48 11.13 -0.42
C ARG A 325 -13.57 12.12 -1.10
N SER A 326 -13.00 11.69 -2.22
CA SER A 326 -12.24 12.55 -3.11
C SER A 326 -12.81 12.54 -4.52
N GLU A 327 -12.84 13.70 -5.16
CA GLU A 327 -13.54 13.90 -6.43
C GLU A 327 -12.81 14.86 -7.36
N ARG A 328 -12.88 14.59 -8.68
CA ARG A 328 -12.23 15.39 -9.73
C ARG A 328 -10.73 15.55 -9.47
N CYS A 329 -10.10 14.46 -9.05
CA CYS A 329 -8.67 14.42 -8.72
C CYS A 329 -7.88 13.68 -9.79
N TYR A 330 -6.69 14.19 -10.13
CA TYR A 330 -5.82 13.60 -11.14
C TYR A 330 -4.36 13.52 -10.68
N GLN A 331 -3.77 12.33 -10.79
CA GLN A 331 -2.39 12.02 -10.39
C GLN A 331 -2.08 12.47 -8.95
N THR A 332 -2.71 11.89 -7.94
CA THR A 332 -2.46 12.18 -6.51
C THR A 332 -2.08 10.93 -5.73
N ILE A 333 -1.41 11.06 -4.59
CA ILE A 333 -1.01 9.90 -3.76
C ILE A 333 -1.09 10.24 -2.26
N GLY A 334 -1.61 9.33 -1.45
CA GLY A 334 -1.69 9.53 0.01
C GLY A 334 -2.64 10.66 0.44
N CYS A 335 -3.58 11.05 -0.42
CA CYS A 335 -4.51 12.13 -0.16
C CYS A 335 -5.86 11.61 0.36
N LEU A 336 -6.67 12.48 0.98
CA LEU A 336 -8.03 12.15 1.43
C LEU A 336 -8.88 13.43 1.51
N GLY A 337 -10.18 13.32 1.31
CA GLY A 337 -11.09 14.47 1.41
C GLY A 337 -10.76 15.59 0.43
N LEU A 338 -10.37 15.27 -0.82
CA LEU A 338 -9.97 16.26 -1.82
C LEU A 338 -11.05 16.56 -2.86
N PHE A 339 -11.13 17.81 -3.30
CA PHE A 339 -11.98 18.20 -4.43
C PHE A 339 -11.19 19.02 -5.45
N ASP A 340 -11.27 18.65 -6.73
CA ASP A 340 -10.65 19.39 -7.83
C ASP A 340 -9.15 19.63 -7.57
N CYS A 341 -8.36 18.55 -7.55
CA CYS A 341 -6.94 18.60 -7.21
C CYS A 341 -6.06 17.90 -8.25
N LEU A 342 -4.87 18.46 -8.50
CA LEU A 342 -3.92 17.97 -9.50
C LEU A 342 -2.54 17.77 -8.86
N ALA A 343 -1.89 16.64 -9.13
CA ALA A 343 -0.50 16.40 -8.76
C ALA A 343 -0.21 16.68 -7.26
N CYS A 344 -0.94 16.02 -6.36
CA CYS A 344 -0.82 16.24 -4.91
C CYS A 344 -0.30 15.00 -4.17
N ASN A 345 0.45 15.20 -3.08
CA ASN A 345 0.94 14.12 -2.22
C ASN A 345 0.66 14.41 -0.74
N ALA A 346 0.04 13.48 -0.02
CA ALA A 346 -0.21 13.62 1.42
C ALA A 346 -1.00 14.89 1.81
N CYS A 347 -1.90 15.35 0.92
CA CYS A 347 -2.77 16.50 1.17
C CYS A 347 -4.15 16.02 1.63
N TRP A 348 -4.69 16.61 2.69
CA TRP A 348 -5.94 16.17 3.33
C TRP A 348 -6.93 17.32 3.51
N ASP A 349 -8.22 17.04 3.29
CA ASP A 349 -9.35 17.93 3.53
C ASP A 349 -9.29 19.27 2.77
N GLY A 350 -8.96 19.26 1.48
CA GLY A 350 -8.67 20.48 0.71
C GLY A 350 -9.26 20.51 -0.69
N SER A 351 -9.26 21.69 -1.31
CA SER A 351 -9.73 21.87 -2.69
C SER A 351 -8.83 22.78 -3.52
N GLY A 352 -8.89 22.65 -4.85
CA GLY A 352 -8.14 23.55 -5.75
C GLY A 352 -6.62 23.46 -5.55
N LEU A 353 -6.11 22.31 -5.11
CA LEU A 353 -4.69 22.12 -4.88
C LEU A 353 -4.00 21.70 -6.18
N ARG A 354 -2.87 22.32 -6.48
CA ARG A 354 -2.01 22.00 -7.63
C ARG A 354 -0.58 21.82 -7.13
N TYR A 355 0.09 20.74 -7.53
CA TYR A 355 1.52 20.51 -7.24
C TYR A 355 1.91 20.68 -5.76
N SER A 356 1.02 20.32 -4.84
CA SER A 356 1.19 20.59 -3.42
C SER A 356 1.41 19.32 -2.62
N GLN A 357 2.18 19.40 -1.52
CA GLN A 357 2.46 18.26 -0.65
C GLN A 357 2.29 18.59 0.83
N TYR A 358 1.79 17.63 1.61
CA TYR A 358 1.58 17.77 3.07
C TYR A 358 0.75 19.02 3.44
N CYS A 359 -0.20 19.41 2.57
CA CYS A 359 -1.11 20.52 2.83
C CYS A 359 -2.39 20.00 3.49
N PHE A 360 -2.71 20.52 4.66
CA PHE A 360 -3.84 20.06 5.49
C PHE A 360 -4.89 21.16 5.62
N SER A 361 -6.12 20.89 5.18
CA SER A 361 -7.23 21.84 5.17
C SER A 361 -6.94 23.12 4.38
N CYS A 362 -6.23 23.00 3.27
CA CYS A 362 -5.86 24.11 2.39
C CYS A 362 -6.78 24.19 1.17
N ASN A 363 -7.00 25.41 0.68
CA ASN A 363 -7.77 25.64 -0.55
C ASN A 363 -6.96 26.53 -1.49
N ASP A 364 -7.04 26.33 -2.80
CA ASP A 364 -6.44 27.23 -3.79
C ASP A 364 -4.95 27.47 -3.51
N CYS A 365 -4.17 26.39 -3.54
CA CYS A 365 -2.72 26.43 -3.30
C CYS A 365 -1.95 25.76 -4.44
N PHE A 366 -0.89 26.42 -4.89
CA PHE A 366 -0.05 26.00 -6.01
C PHE A 366 1.40 25.80 -5.55
N GLY A 367 1.97 24.61 -5.74
CA GLY A 367 3.38 24.38 -5.40
C GLY A 367 3.71 24.50 -3.91
N CYS A 368 2.74 24.27 -3.02
CA CYS A 368 2.90 24.49 -1.59
C CYS A 368 3.34 23.23 -0.84
N LEU A 369 4.05 23.41 0.27
CA LEU A 369 4.56 22.34 1.12
C LEU A 369 4.25 22.61 2.60
N SER A 370 3.71 21.61 3.29
CA SER A 370 3.50 21.62 4.76
C SER A 370 2.58 22.74 5.27
N LEU A 371 1.68 23.29 4.44
CA LEU A 371 0.72 24.30 4.84
C LEU A 371 -0.44 23.71 5.66
N LYS A 372 -1.04 24.51 6.53
CA LYS A 372 -2.20 24.15 7.35
C LYS A 372 -3.22 25.28 7.33
N ARG A 373 -4.47 25.00 6.93
CA ARG A 373 -5.59 25.97 6.96
C ARG A 373 -5.26 27.28 6.24
N GLN A 374 -4.61 27.19 5.08
CA GLN A 374 -4.25 28.34 4.25
C GLN A 374 -5.03 28.36 2.94
N ARG A 375 -5.02 29.53 2.29
CA ARG A 375 -5.57 29.71 0.95
C ARG A 375 -4.80 30.74 0.13
N ASN A 376 -4.97 30.67 -1.19
CA ASN A 376 -4.37 31.59 -2.15
C ASN A 376 -2.85 31.66 -2.00
N CYS A 377 -2.21 30.50 -1.92
CA CYS A 377 -0.77 30.41 -1.69
C CYS A 377 -0.06 29.84 -2.92
N ILE A 378 1.07 30.44 -3.29
CA ILE A 378 1.95 29.95 -4.35
C ILE A 378 3.34 29.82 -3.72
N LEU A 379 3.97 28.64 -3.81
CA LEU A 379 5.30 28.38 -3.23
C LEU A 379 5.41 28.83 -1.75
N ASN A 380 4.41 28.47 -0.93
CA ASN A 380 4.23 28.88 0.46
C ASN A 380 4.05 30.39 0.72
N LYS A 381 4.04 31.24 -0.31
CA LYS A 381 3.75 32.66 -0.17
C LYS A 381 2.25 32.91 -0.35
N LYS A 382 1.68 33.74 0.50
CA LYS A 382 0.26 34.12 0.46
C LYS A 382 0.03 35.34 -0.43
N TYR A 383 -1.04 35.30 -1.22
CA TYR A 383 -1.43 36.35 -2.14
C TYR A 383 -2.90 36.76 -1.93
N GLU A 384 -3.21 37.99 -2.31
CA GLU A 384 -4.60 38.42 -2.51
C GLU A 384 -5.18 37.73 -3.74
N GLN A 385 -6.48 37.44 -3.72
CA GLN A 385 -7.13 36.58 -4.72
C GLN A 385 -6.89 37.01 -6.18
N PRO A 386 -7.04 38.29 -6.58
CA PRO A 386 -6.78 38.68 -7.98
C PRO A 386 -5.31 38.49 -8.40
N ALA A 387 -4.37 38.67 -7.47
CA ALA A 387 -2.95 38.46 -7.74
C ALA A 387 -2.62 36.97 -7.82
N TYR A 388 -3.24 36.15 -6.97
CA TYR A 388 -3.15 34.69 -7.02
C TYR A 388 -3.64 34.15 -8.37
N GLU A 389 -4.87 34.50 -8.78
CA GLU A 389 -5.47 34.03 -10.04
C GLU A 389 -4.63 34.39 -11.26
N LYS A 390 -4.12 35.64 -11.29
CA LYS A 390 -3.24 36.10 -12.36
C LYS A 390 -1.95 35.28 -12.41
N LEU A 391 -1.28 35.11 -11.27
CA LEU A 391 0.01 34.42 -11.20
C LEU A 391 -0.14 32.91 -11.47
N VAL A 392 -1.22 32.28 -11.02
CA VAL A 392 -1.54 30.88 -11.37
C VAL A 392 -1.66 30.74 -12.88
N SER A 393 -2.37 31.63 -13.57
CA SER A 393 -2.50 31.59 -15.03
C SER A 393 -1.14 31.70 -15.73
N GLU A 394 -0.27 32.60 -15.25
CA GLU A 394 1.11 32.73 -15.74
C GLU A 394 1.92 31.43 -15.55
N ILE A 395 1.90 30.86 -14.34
CA ILE A 395 2.63 29.61 -14.02
C ILE A 395 2.12 28.42 -14.85
N ILE A 396 0.81 28.32 -15.07
CA ILE A 396 0.21 27.27 -15.89
C ILE A 396 0.67 27.40 -17.35
N GLY A 397 0.73 28.63 -17.88
CA GLY A 397 1.29 28.89 -19.20
C GLY A 397 2.74 28.43 -19.34
N ASP A 398 3.58 28.73 -18.34
CA ASP A 398 4.98 28.31 -18.31
C ASP A 398 5.12 26.77 -18.25
N LEU A 399 4.30 26.12 -17.42
CA LEU A 399 4.27 24.65 -17.31
C LEU A 399 3.75 23.98 -18.59
N ASP A 400 2.75 24.55 -19.26
CA ASP A 400 2.23 24.02 -20.52
C ASP A 400 3.27 24.15 -21.64
N GLN A 401 3.95 25.30 -21.73
CA GLN A 401 5.06 25.51 -22.67
C GLN A 401 6.21 24.51 -22.45
N ALA A 402 6.46 24.13 -21.19
CA ALA A 402 7.45 23.10 -20.84
C ALA A 402 6.96 21.65 -21.04
N GLY A 403 5.66 21.44 -21.30
CA GLY A 403 5.04 20.11 -21.38
C GLY A 403 4.91 19.43 -20.01
N GLU A 404 4.91 20.20 -18.93
CA GLU A 404 4.91 19.75 -17.54
C GLU A 404 3.53 19.85 -16.88
N TRP A 405 2.64 20.69 -17.41
CA TRP A 405 1.27 20.85 -16.92
C TRP A 405 0.48 19.53 -16.99
N GLY A 406 -0.18 19.16 -15.89
CA GLY A 406 -0.91 17.89 -15.76
C GLY A 406 -0.07 16.67 -15.40
N SER A 407 1.27 16.77 -15.38
CA SER A 407 2.16 15.68 -14.95
C SER A 407 2.32 15.63 -13.43
N PHE A 408 2.66 14.45 -12.87
CA PHE A 408 3.01 14.31 -11.46
C PHE A 408 4.40 14.90 -11.16
N PHE A 409 4.76 14.96 -9.87
CA PHE A 409 6.10 15.38 -9.46
C PHE A 409 7.20 14.54 -10.12
N PRO A 410 8.25 15.18 -10.68
CA PRO A 410 9.39 14.47 -11.23
C PRO A 410 10.15 13.68 -10.14
N THR A 411 10.90 12.67 -10.58
CA THR A 411 11.57 11.70 -9.67
C THR A 411 12.65 12.34 -8.80
N ASN A 412 13.28 13.43 -9.24
CA ASN A 412 14.28 14.17 -8.48
C ASN A 412 13.72 14.79 -7.19
N LEU A 413 12.43 15.15 -7.17
CA LEU A 413 11.73 15.68 -5.99
C LEU A 413 11.41 14.61 -4.94
N SER A 414 11.49 13.32 -5.28
CA SER A 414 11.31 12.27 -4.28
C SER A 414 12.48 12.30 -3.28
N PRO A 415 12.18 12.29 -1.96
CA PRO A 415 13.22 12.22 -0.93
C PRO A 415 13.72 10.80 -0.69
N PHE A 416 13.19 9.80 -1.40
CA PHE A 416 13.44 8.39 -1.16
C PHE A 416 14.25 7.75 -2.29
N GLY A 417 15.10 6.78 -1.93
CA GLY A 417 15.59 5.80 -2.88
C GLY A 417 14.45 4.94 -3.44
N TYR A 418 14.63 4.42 -4.65
CA TYR A 418 13.64 3.55 -5.29
C TYR A 418 13.28 2.35 -4.40
N ASN A 419 14.29 1.74 -3.78
CA ASN A 419 14.16 0.62 -2.86
C ASN A 419 13.52 0.96 -1.50
N GLU A 420 13.47 2.24 -1.13
CA GLU A 420 12.75 2.70 0.07
C GLU A 420 11.26 2.95 -0.22
N SER A 421 10.91 3.14 -1.49
CA SER A 421 9.59 3.60 -1.92
C SER A 421 8.62 2.45 -2.18
N MET A 422 7.33 2.77 -2.20
CA MET A 422 6.28 1.82 -2.60
C MET A 422 6.44 1.27 -4.02
N ALA A 423 7.19 1.95 -4.90
CA ALA A 423 7.41 1.48 -6.26
C ALA A 423 8.16 0.13 -6.27
N GLN A 424 9.07 -0.10 -5.33
CA GLN A 424 9.80 -1.37 -5.21
C GLN A 424 8.88 -2.56 -4.92
N ASP A 425 7.71 -2.31 -4.32
CA ASP A 425 6.80 -3.37 -3.88
C ASP A 425 6.06 -4.07 -5.00
N TRP A 426 5.88 -3.39 -6.14
CA TRP A 426 5.09 -3.91 -7.25
C TRP A 426 5.80 -3.77 -8.60
N ALA A 427 6.65 -2.75 -8.75
CA ALA A 427 7.55 -2.57 -9.89
C ALA A 427 8.99 -2.83 -9.43
N SER A 428 9.27 -3.97 -8.79
CA SER A 428 10.59 -4.25 -8.22
C SER A 428 11.70 -4.13 -9.26
N LEU A 429 12.72 -3.32 -8.95
CA LEU A 429 13.91 -3.19 -9.77
C LEU A 429 15.13 -3.67 -8.98
N SER A 430 16.15 -4.13 -9.71
CA SER A 430 17.48 -4.25 -9.16
C SER A 430 18.12 -2.87 -9.05
N GLN A 431 19.09 -2.72 -8.14
CA GLN A 431 19.86 -1.50 -8.00
C GLN A 431 20.41 -1.00 -9.33
N LYS A 432 21.04 -1.88 -10.11
CA LYS A 432 21.61 -1.57 -11.43
C LYS A 432 20.57 -0.95 -12.35
N VAL A 433 19.39 -1.57 -12.49
CA VAL A 433 18.33 -1.10 -13.40
C VAL A 433 17.72 0.22 -12.90
N ALA A 434 17.58 0.39 -11.57
CA ALA A 434 17.09 1.64 -11.00
C ALA A 434 18.05 2.81 -11.31
N LEU A 435 19.36 2.61 -11.12
CA LEU A 435 20.39 3.60 -11.42
C LEU A 435 20.46 3.93 -12.92
N GLU A 436 20.36 2.93 -13.80
CA GLU A 436 20.31 3.13 -15.27
C GLU A 436 19.10 3.96 -15.71
N LYS A 437 17.98 3.90 -14.97
CA LYS A 437 16.79 4.74 -15.17
C LYS A 437 16.90 6.13 -14.53
N GLY A 438 18.02 6.44 -13.87
CA GLY A 438 18.25 7.71 -13.17
C GLY A 438 17.56 7.80 -11.81
N TYR A 439 17.15 6.68 -11.21
CA TYR A 439 16.52 6.66 -9.88
C TYR A 439 17.56 6.60 -8.77
N LYS A 440 17.25 7.24 -7.64
CA LYS A 440 18.07 7.14 -6.41
C LYS A 440 17.99 5.71 -5.85
N TRP A 441 19.04 5.27 -5.17
CA TRP A 441 19.07 4.00 -4.46
C TRP A 441 19.71 4.19 -3.09
N LYS A 442 19.14 3.57 -2.05
CA LYS A 442 19.62 3.66 -0.68
C LYS A 442 20.42 2.40 -0.33
N GLU A 443 21.67 2.58 0.04
CA GLU A 443 22.49 1.50 0.59
C GLU A 443 22.02 1.11 2.00
N ASP A 444 22.17 -0.17 2.34
CA ASP A 444 21.89 -0.68 3.68
C ASP A 444 22.81 0.01 4.71
N GLU A 445 22.23 0.43 5.85
CA GLU A 445 22.99 1.01 6.96
C GLU A 445 23.52 -0.11 7.89
N ASN A 446 24.64 0.18 8.58
CA ASN A 446 25.27 -0.77 9.50
C ASN A 446 24.34 -1.17 10.66
N ILE A 447 24.43 -2.43 11.07
CA ILE A 447 23.64 -3.05 12.13
C ILE A 447 24.02 -2.45 13.49
N SER A 448 23.03 -2.24 14.36
CA SER A 448 23.26 -1.83 15.76
C SER A 448 23.96 -2.92 16.58
N GLU A 449 24.62 -2.55 17.67
CA GLU A 449 25.24 -3.50 18.61
C GLU A 449 24.20 -4.51 19.16
N VAL A 450 24.54 -5.80 19.14
CA VAL A 450 23.74 -6.92 19.67
C VAL A 450 24.60 -7.84 20.52
N SER A 451 24.00 -8.54 21.50
CA SER A 451 24.75 -9.43 22.40
C SER A 451 25.17 -10.74 21.74
N LYS A 452 24.41 -11.20 20.74
CA LYS A 452 24.65 -12.46 20.02
C LYS A 452 24.10 -12.35 18.59
N ILE A 453 24.81 -12.95 17.65
CA ILE A 453 24.34 -13.16 16.28
C ILE A 453 24.19 -14.66 16.06
N ILE A 454 23.05 -15.10 15.52
CA ILE A 454 22.76 -16.51 15.24
C ILE A 454 22.24 -16.68 13.82
N ASP A 455 22.61 -17.77 13.15
CA ASP A 455 22.01 -18.15 11.88
C ASP A 455 20.58 -18.68 12.13
N ALA A 456 19.59 -18.21 11.36
CA ALA A 456 18.21 -18.66 11.52
C ALA A 456 18.05 -20.19 11.38
N LYS A 457 18.94 -20.87 10.65
CA LYS A 457 18.95 -22.33 10.53
C LYS A 457 19.26 -23.04 11.85
N SER A 458 20.00 -22.38 12.74
CA SER A 458 20.41 -22.90 14.05
C SER A 458 19.39 -22.66 15.15
N LEU A 459 18.28 -21.97 14.86
CA LEU A 459 17.19 -21.84 15.82
C LEU A 459 16.52 -23.21 16.05
N PRO A 460 16.11 -23.50 17.31
CA PRO A 460 15.25 -24.62 17.62
C PRO A 460 14.03 -24.70 16.69
N ASP A 461 13.59 -25.92 16.40
CA ASP A 461 12.50 -26.12 15.46
C ASP A 461 11.15 -25.73 16.08
N SER A 462 10.92 -26.11 17.34
CA SER A 462 9.69 -25.79 18.08
C SER A 462 9.80 -24.49 18.88
N ILE A 463 8.71 -23.73 18.94
CA ILE A 463 8.57 -22.53 19.79
C ILE A 463 8.77 -22.83 21.28
N ASP A 464 8.47 -24.05 21.73
CA ASP A 464 8.58 -24.46 23.13
C ASP A 464 10.04 -24.55 23.60
N GLU A 465 10.99 -24.64 22.66
CA GLU A 465 12.43 -24.72 22.91
C GLU A 465 13.13 -23.35 22.79
N ILE A 466 12.40 -22.29 22.44
CA ILE A 466 12.96 -20.95 22.22
C ILE A 466 13.11 -20.20 23.56
N PRO A 467 14.33 -19.83 23.98
CA PRO A 467 14.55 -19.10 25.22
C PRO A 467 14.15 -17.62 25.10
N ASP A 468 13.80 -17.00 26.22
CA ASP A 468 13.47 -15.56 26.30
C ASP A 468 14.64 -14.66 25.86
N ASP A 469 15.88 -15.14 25.97
CA ASP A 469 17.06 -14.38 25.57
C ASP A 469 17.13 -14.10 24.06
N ILE A 470 16.29 -14.76 23.24
CA ILE A 470 16.16 -14.46 21.80
C ILE A 470 15.84 -12.98 21.53
N LEU A 471 15.21 -12.28 22.48
CA LEU A 471 14.91 -10.84 22.38
C LEU A 471 16.19 -9.97 22.30
N ASN A 472 17.33 -10.51 22.70
CA ASN A 472 18.64 -9.86 22.65
C ASN A 472 19.49 -10.31 21.46
N TRP A 473 19.04 -11.27 20.66
CA TRP A 473 19.79 -11.83 19.53
C TRP A 473 19.49 -11.10 18.22
N ALA A 474 20.48 -11.02 17.34
CA ALA A 474 20.27 -10.82 15.91
C ALA A 474 20.22 -12.17 15.19
N ILE A 475 19.19 -12.37 14.38
CA ILE A 475 18.97 -13.57 13.58
C ILE A 475 19.32 -13.24 12.13
N HIS A 476 20.29 -13.93 11.53
CA HIS A 476 20.57 -13.79 10.11
C HIS A 476 19.47 -14.45 9.28
N CYS A 477 18.79 -13.66 8.44
CA CYS A 477 17.76 -14.13 7.53
C CYS A 477 18.29 -15.21 6.60
N VAL A 478 17.57 -16.35 6.54
CA VAL A 478 17.96 -17.47 5.68
C VAL A 478 17.94 -17.13 4.18
N SER A 479 17.15 -16.13 3.77
CA SER A 479 16.96 -15.75 2.38
C SER A 479 17.88 -14.62 1.91
N THR A 480 18.19 -13.67 2.79
CA THR A 480 18.89 -12.42 2.42
C THR A 480 20.18 -12.19 3.18
N GLY A 481 20.45 -12.95 4.24
CA GLY A 481 21.56 -12.70 5.16
C GLY A 481 21.37 -11.48 6.07
N ARG A 482 20.44 -10.57 5.74
CA ARG A 482 20.15 -9.37 6.55
C ARG A 482 19.71 -9.79 7.95
N PRO A 483 20.30 -9.25 9.02
CA PRO A 483 19.89 -9.58 10.37
C PRO A 483 18.58 -8.91 10.74
N PHE A 484 17.82 -9.56 11.61
CA PHE A 484 16.62 -8.99 12.25
C PHE A 484 16.54 -9.41 13.71
N ARG A 485 15.64 -8.78 14.46
CA ARG A 485 15.37 -9.08 15.86
C ARG A 485 13.89 -9.37 16.06
N ILE A 486 13.59 -10.24 17.00
CA ILE A 486 12.22 -10.49 17.48
C ILE A 486 11.91 -9.50 18.60
N VAL A 487 10.74 -8.87 18.54
CA VAL A 487 10.24 -8.01 19.62
C VAL A 487 9.42 -8.81 20.63
N LYS A 488 9.33 -8.34 21.87
CA LYS A 488 8.64 -9.06 22.96
C LYS A 488 7.21 -9.48 22.59
N LYS A 489 6.43 -8.56 22.01
CA LYS A 489 5.06 -8.84 21.57
C LYS A 489 4.98 -9.91 20.48
N GLU A 490 5.94 -9.92 19.57
CA GLU A 490 6.01 -10.93 18.50
C GLU A 490 6.32 -12.32 19.09
N LEU A 491 7.24 -12.42 20.05
CA LEU A 491 7.51 -13.67 20.77
C LEU A 491 6.27 -14.16 21.56
N GLU A 492 5.59 -13.25 22.26
CA GLU A 492 4.36 -13.56 23.00
C GLU A 492 3.24 -14.06 22.07
N PHE A 493 3.10 -13.42 20.90
CA PHE A 493 2.15 -13.84 19.88
C PHE A 493 2.44 -15.26 19.37
N TYR A 494 3.70 -15.54 19.01
CA TYR A 494 4.11 -16.87 18.55
C TYR A 494 3.88 -17.95 19.60
N ARG A 495 4.17 -17.66 20.87
CA ARG A 495 3.87 -18.59 21.97
C ARG A 495 2.37 -18.78 22.18
N LYS A 496 1.57 -17.70 22.12
CA LYS A 496 0.10 -17.74 22.28
C LYS A 496 -0.57 -18.63 21.23
N LEU A 497 -0.11 -18.58 19.99
CA LEU A 497 -0.62 -19.42 18.90
C LEU A 497 0.12 -20.74 18.71
N ARG A 498 1.16 -21.00 19.51
CA ARG A 498 2.10 -22.11 19.34
C ARG A 498 2.60 -22.22 17.89
N LEU A 499 3.23 -21.13 17.44
CA LEU A 499 3.87 -21.02 16.13
C LEU A 499 5.39 -20.82 16.30
N PRO A 500 6.22 -21.39 15.43
CA PRO A 500 7.68 -21.23 15.47
C PRO A 500 8.11 -19.79 15.17
N ILE A 501 9.31 -19.44 15.62
CA ILE A 501 9.95 -18.15 15.28
C ILE A 501 10.28 -18.09 13.78
N PRO A 502 10.02 -16.96 13.10
CA PRO A 502 10.37 -16.79 11.71
C PRO A 502 11.88 -16.87 11.48
N ARG A 503 12.25 -17.46 10.33
CA ARG A 503 13.65 -17.57 9.88
C ARG A 503 14.02 -16.56 8.79
N ILE A 504 13.06 -15.70 8.43
CA ILE A 504 13.13 -14.74 7.34
C ILE A 504 12.87 -13.35 7.90
N HIS A 505 13.62 -12.36 7.42
CA HIS A 505 13.48 -10.96 7.81
C HIS A 505 12.03 -10.45 7.61
N PRO A 506 11.46 -9.62 8.51
CA PRO A 506 10.08 -9.11 8.38
C PRO A 506 9.77 -8.47 7.03
N ASP A 507 10.68 -7.66 6.47
CA ASP A 507 10.51 -7.09 5.12
C ASP A 507 10.47 -8.14 4.01
N GLU A 508 11.26 -9.20 4.13
CA GLU A 508 11.27 -10.26 3.13
C GLU A 508 10.01 -11.13 3.24
N ARG A 509 9.51 -11.38 4.45
CA ARG A 509 8.19 -12.01 4.63
C ARG A 509 7.09 -11.19 3.97
N HIS A 510 7.11 -9.88 4.20
CA HIS A 510 6.15 -8.96 3.59
C HIS A 510 6.26 -8.94 2.06
N ARG A 511 7.48 -8.94 1.50
CA ARG A 511 7.71 -9.05 0.05
C ARG A 511 7.13 -10.34 -0.53
N ILE A 512 7.39 -11.47 0.12
CA ILE A 512 6.87 -12.78 -0.28
C ILE A 512 5.34 -12.79 -0.22
N ARG A 513 4.74 -12.27 0.87
CA ARG A 513 3.27 -12.18 1.02
C ARG A 513 2.65 -11.34 -0.10
N LYS A 514 3.22 -10.17 -0.42
CA LYS A 514 2.72 -9.33 -1.52
C LYS A 514 2.79 -10.01 -2.88
N ALA A 515 3.77 -10.88 -3.11
CA ALA A 515 3.93 -11.64 -4.35
C ALA A 515 2.89 -12.77 -4.50
N LEU A 516 2.16 -13.14 -3.43
CA LEU A 516 1.04 -14.10 -3.52
C LEU A 516 -0.21 -13.48 -4.14
N ARG A 517 -0.32 -12.15 -4.17
CA ARG A 517 -1.45 -11.46 -4.79
C ARG A 517 -1.42 -11.66 -6.29
N ASN A 518 -2.60 -11.68 -6.90
CA ASN A 518 -2.67 -11.54 -8.34
C ASN A 518 -2.06 -10.20 -8.76
N PRO A 519 -1.27 -10.18 -9.85
CA PRO A 519 -0.68 -8.95 -10.35
C PRO A 519 -1.77 -7.98 -10.84
N ARG A 520 -1.42 -6.70 -10.92
CA ARG A 520 -2.29 -5.62 -11.41
C ARG A 520 -2.39 -5.62 -12.94
N LYS A 521 -2.70 -6.78 -13.49
CA LYS A 521 -2.77 -7.01 -14.92
C LYS A 521 -3.89 -7.99 -15.19
N LEU A 522 -4.61 -7.73 -16.27
CA LEU A 522 -5.67 -8.61 -16.74
C LEU A 522 -5.22 -9.34 -18.01
N TRP A 523 -5.65 -10.58 -18.13
CA TRP A 523 -5.46 -11.43 -19.30
C TRP A 523 -6.82 -11.91 -19.81
N ASN A 524 -6.91 -12.02 -21.13
CA ASN A 524 -8.02 -12.72 -21.75
C ASN A 524 -7.81 -14.23 -21.61
N ARG A 525 -8.74 -14.91 -20.95
CA ARG A 525 -8.80 -16.38 -20.84
C ARG A 525 -10.22 -16.85 -21.14
N ASN A 526 -10.37 -18.13 -21.41
CA ASN A 526 -11.70 -18.75 -21.49
C ASN A 526 -12.03 -19.41 -20.16
N CYS A 527 -13.29 -19.29 -19.71
CA CYS A 527 -13.78 -20.01 -18.55
C CYS A 527 -13.46 -21.50 -18.69
N ALA A 528 -12.91 -22.11 -17.64
CA ALA A 528 -12.52 -23.51 -17.69
C ALA A 528 -13.72 -24.45 -17.80
N GLU A 529 -14.92 -24.01 -17.39
CA GLU A 529 -16.15 -24.81 -17.44
C GLU A 529 -16.95 -24.54 -18.72
N CYS A 530 -17.45 -23.31 -18.91
CA CYS A 530 -18.34 -22.98 -20.04
C CYS A 530 -17.62 -22.43 -21.29
N ARG A 531 -16.28 -22.29 -21.26
CA ARG A 531 -15.45 -21.77 -22.37
C ARG A 531 -15.73 -20.33 -22.83
N LYS A 532 -16.66 -19.61 -22.17
CA LYS A 532 -16.94 -18.19 -22.43
C LYS A 532 -15.66 -17.35 -22.28
N PRO A 533 -15.35 -16.44 -23.22
CA PRO A 533 -14.26 -15.48 -23.07
C PRO A 533 -14.49 -14.61 -21.84
N MET A 534 -13.45 -14.38 -21.05
CA MET A 534 -13.48 -13.59 -19.85
C MET A 534 -12.12 -12.91 -19.61
N SER A 535 -12.15 -11.85 -18.80
CA SER A 535 -10.94 -11.22 -18.27
C SER A 535 -10.64 -11.78 -16.88
N THR A 536 -9.36 -11.94 -16.56
CA THR A 536 -8.92 -12.45 -15.26
C THR A 536 -7.53 -11.96 -14.90
N SER A 537 -7.26 -11.83 -13.61
CA SER A 537 -5.93 -11.50 -13.06
C SER A 537 -5.03 -12.74 -12.87
N TYR A 538 -5.52 -13.92 -13.24
CA TYR A 538 -4.74 -15.15 -13.28
C TYR A 538 -4.09 -15.32 -14.65
N SER A 539 -2.78 -15.17 -14.71
CA SER A 539 -2.02 -15.32 -15.95
C SER A 539 -2.16 -16.73 -16.58
N PRO A 540 -2.01 -16.88 -17.91
CA PRO A 540 -2.25 -18.16 -18.59
C PRO A 540 -1.34 -19.32 -18.14
N GLU A 541 -0.15 -19.03 -17.64
CA GLU A 541 0.83 -20.00 -17.16
C GLU A 541 0.50 -20.58 -15.77
N ARG A 542 -0.48 -20.01 -15.07
CA ARG A 542 -0.87 -20.45 -13.74
C ARG A 542 -1.73 -21.72 -13.77
N PRO A 543 -1.54 -22.66 -12.81
CA PRO A 543 -2.18 -23.97 -12.83
C PRO A 543 -3.68 -23.95 -12.47
N GLU A 544 -4.18 -22.88 -11.88
CA GLU A 544 -5.57 -22.82 -11.40
C GLU A 544 -6.61 -23.00 -12.51
N LYS A 545 -7.66 -23.79 -12.20
CA LYS A 545 -8.91 -23.82 -12.98
C LYS A 545 -9.68 -22.51 -12.74
N VAL A 546 -9.60 -21.57 -13.67
CA VAL A 546 -10.29 -20.28 -13.54
C VAL A 546 -11.72 -20.34 -14.09
N LEU A 547 -12.70 -19.91 -13.28
CA LEU A 547 -14.12 -19.90 -13.62
C LEU A 547 -14.65 -18.47 -13.78
N CYS A 548 -15.54 -18.27 -14.75
CA CYS A 548 -16.34 -17.05 -14.80
C CYS A 548 -17.28 -16.99 -13.59
N GLU A 549 -17.78 -15.79 -13.26
CA GLU A 549 -18.63 -15.57 -12.08
C GLU A 549 -19.83 -16.53 -12.03
N GLU A 550 -20.56 -16.70 -13.13
CA GLU A 550 -21.72 -17.60 -13.21
C GLU A 550 -21.36 -19.07 -12.91
N CYS A 551 -20.24 -19.56 -13.41
CA CYS A 551 -19.77 -20.93 -13.15
C CYS A 551 -19.21 -21.08 -11.75
N TYR A 552 -18.50 -20.05 -11.26
CA TYR A 552 -17.97 -20.03 -9.90
C TYR A 552 -19.10 -20.09 -8.87
N LEU A 553 -20.15 -19.30 -9.04
CA LEU A 553 -21.29 -19.31 -8.13
C LEU A 553 -22.00 -20.67 -8.10
N LYS A 554 -22.11 -21.37 -9.23
CA LYS A 554 -22.65 -22.75 -9.30
C LYS A 554 -21.78 -23.80 -8.65
N GLU A 555 -20.47 -23.57 -8.59
CA GLU A 555 -19.53 -24.47 -7.88
C GLU A 555 -19.66 -24.29 -6.36
N VAL A 556 -19.99 -23.07 -5.91
CA VAL A 556 -20.03 -22.69 -4.49
C VAL A 556 -21.39 -22.93 -3.83
N TYR A 557 -22.49 -22.74 -4.58
CA TYR A 557 -23.88 -22.80 -4.12
C TYR A 557 -24.67 -23.83 -4.93
#